data_AF-A0A3B9KCE2-F1
#
_entry.id   AF-A0A3B9KCE2-F1
#
_cell.length_a   1.000
_cell.length_b   1.000
_cell.length_c   1.000
_cell.angle_alpha   90.00
_cell.angle_beta   90.00
_cell.angle_gamma   90.00
#
_symmetry.space_group_name_H-M   'P 1'
#
loop_
_entity.id
_entity.type
_entity.pdbx_description
1 polymer ?
#
loop_
_entity_poly.entity_id
_entity_poly.type
_entity_poly.pdbx_seq_one_letter_code
_entity_poly.pdbx_strand_id
1 'polypeptide(L)' 'MKMQTSKATPQPRWRLSEERTQRKWSQQEVADLIGTTYVNISRWERGITRP' A
#
# COMPACT_ATOMS: atom_id res chain seq x y z
N MET A 1 22.41 23.46 4.25
CA MET A 1 21.99 22.09 3.85
C MET A 1 22.37 21.09 4.93
N LYS A 2 21.41 20.52 5.67
CA LYS A 2 21.55 19.23 6.36
C LYS A 2 20.15 18.59 6.45
N MET A 3 19.88 17.69 5.52
CA MET A 3 18.67 16.88 5.49
C MET A 3 18.88 15.73 6.46
N GLN A 4 18.42 15.90 7.69
CA GLN A 4 18.35 14.82 8.67
C GLN A 4 17.05 14.07 8.39
N THR A 5 17.13 12.95 7.68
CA THR A 5 15.99 12.04 7.51
C THR A 5 15.78 11.31 8.82
N SER A 6 14.96 11.89 9.68
CA SER A 6 14.35 11.25 10.84
C SER A 6 13.66 9.95 10.39
N LYS A 7 13.84 8.88 11.19
CA LYS A 7 13.31 7.52 10.99
C LYS A 7 11.97 7.53 10.25
N ALA A 8 11.99 7.08 9.00
CA ALA A 8 10.89 7.21 8.06
C ALA A 8 9.64 6.46 8.54
N THR A 9 8.69 7.20 9.09
CA THR A 9 7.30 6.75 9.17
C THR A 9 6.91 6.29 7.77
N PRO A 10 6.48 5.03 7.58
CA PRO A 10 6.20 4.56 6.24
C PRO A 10 5.07 5.39 5.65
N GLN A 11 5.37 6.16 4.60
CA GLN A 11 4.33 6.94 3.94
C GLN A 11 3.31 5.97 3.37
N PRO A 12 2.02 6.13 3.71
CA PRO A 12 0.98 5.27 3.15
C PRO A 12 1.03 5.33 1.63
N ARG A 13 0.86 4.20 0.96
CA ARG A 13 0.79 4.17 -0.50
C ARG A 13 -0.60 4.56 -0.96
N TRP A 14 -0.89 5.85 -0.88
CA TRP A 14 -2.18 6.40 -1.27
C TRP A 14 -2.59 5.98 -2.68
N ARG A 15 -1.64 5.89 -3.62
CA ARG A 15 -1.89 5.47 -5.01
C ARG A 15 -2.53 4.08 -5.15
N LEU A 16 -2.13 3.10 -4.33
CA LEU A 16 -2.70 1.75 -4.41
C LEU A 16 -4.15 1.74 -3.93
N SER A 17 -4.41 2.34 -2.77
CA SER A 17 -5.76 2.43 -2.21
C SER A 17 -6.67 3.30 -3.08
N GLU A 18 -6.14 4.34 -3.70
CA GLU A 18 -6.86 5.25 -4.57
C GLU A 18 -7.30 4.55 -5.86
N GLU A 19 -6.38 3.90 -6.59
CA GLU A 19 -6.71 3.11 -7.78
C GLU A 19 -7.72 2.00 -7.48
N ARG A 20 -7.52 1.29 -6.36
CA ARG A 20 -8.45 0.26 -5.89
C ARG A 20 -9.85 0.83 -5.70
N THR A 21 -9.97 1.99 -5.04
CA THR A 21 -11.25 2.65 -4.76
C THR A 21 -11.91 3.18 -6.03
N GLN A 22 -11.13 3.78 -6.95
CA GLN A 22 -11.64 4.25 -8.25
C GLN A 22 -12.21 3.09 -9.08
N ARG A 23 -11.59 1.91 -8.99
CA ARG A 23 -12.01 0.69 -9.68
C ARG A 23 -13.07 -0.11 -8.92
N LYS A 24 -13.49 0.37 -7.75
CA LYS A 24 -14.44 -0.30 -6.84
C LYS A 24 -14.01 -1.70 -6.41
N TRP A 25 -12.70 -1.93 -6.34
CA TRP A 25 -12.15 -3.20 -5.85
C TRP A 25 -12.00 -3.19 -4.33
N SER A 26 -12.22 -4.33 -3.73
CA SER A 26 -11.82 -4.68 -2.38
C SER A 26 -10.33 -5.04 -2.35
N GLN A 27 -9.73 -5.03 -1.16
CA GLN A 27 -8.34 -5.48 -1.01
C GLN A 27 -8.18 -6.97 -1.37
N GLN A 28 -9.24 -7.77 -1.19
CA GLN A 28 -9.24 -9.19 -1.57
C GLN A 28 -9.22 -9.34 -3.10
N GLU A 29 -10.06 -8.60 -3.83
CA GLU A 29 -10.06 -8.63 -5.31
C GLU A 29 -8.70 -8.23 -5.87
N VAL A 30 -8.05 -7.19 -5.32
CA VAL A 30 -6.68 -6.82 -5.73
C VAL A 30 -5.70 -7.95 -5.43
N ALA A 31 -5.82 -8.62 -4.27
CA ALA A 31 -4.95 -9.73 -3.91
C ALA A 31 -5.09 -10.90 -4.89
N ASP A 32 -6.31 -11.25 -5.26
CA ASP A 32 -6.62 -12.32 -6.20
C ASP A 32 -6.10 -11.99 -7.62
N LEU A 33 -6.25 -10.74 -8.06
CA LEU A 33 -5.78 -10.28 -9.37
C LEU A 33 -4.26 -10.37 -9.56
N ILE A 34 -3.47 -10.17 -8.50
CA ILE A 34 -2.00 -10.15 -8.59
C ILE A 34 -1.33 -11.36 -7.93
N GLY A 35 -2.11 -12.34 -7.47
CA GLY A 35 -1.58 -13.55 -6.83
C GLY A 35 -0.87 -13.28 -5.51
N THR A 36 -1.47 -12.50 -4.62
CA THR A 36 -0.97 -12.26 -3.27
C THR A 36 -2.06 -12.47 -2.22
N THR A 37 -1.81 -12.04 -0.98
CA THR A 37 -2.80 -12.13 0.10
C THR A 37 -3.37 -10.75 0.43
N TYR A 38 -4.63 -10.74 0.90
CA TYR A 38 -5.27 -9.55 1.48
C TYR A 38 -4.37 -8.83 2.51
N VAL A 39 -3.66 -9.61 3.34
CA VAL A 39 -2.77 -9.08 4.37
C VAL A 39 -1.60 -8.29 3.77
N ASN A 40 -1.04 -8.74 2.64
CA ASN A 40 0.01 -8.01 1.93
C ASN A 40 -0.52 -6.68 1.37
N ILE A 41 -1.71 -6.70 0.74
CA ILE A 41 -2.36 -5.47 0.25
C ILE A 41 -2.57 -4.47 1.40
N SER A 42 -3.14 -4.92 2.51
CA SER A 42 -3.36 -4.08 3.71
C SER A 42 -2.06 -3.49 4.25
N ARG A 43 -0.98 -4.28 4.32
CA ARG A 43 0.34 -3.79 4.74
C ARG A 43 0.91 -2.77 3.76
N TRP A 44 0.76 -2.97 2.45
CA TRP A 44 1.25 -2.04 1.43
C TRP A 44 0.49 -0.72 1.45
N GLU A 45 -0.84 -0.74 1.55
CA GLU A 45 -1.66 0.47 1.64
C GLU A 45 -1.32 1.29 2.90
N ARG A 46 -1.04 0.62 4.01
CA ARG A 46 -0.60 1.23 5.28
C ARG A 46 0.90 1.59 5.31
N GLY A 47 1.64 1.30 4.24
CA GLY A 47 3.08 1.54 4.12
C GLY A 47 3.98 0.58 4.93
N ILE A 48 3.43 -0.41 5.66
CA ILE A 48 4.17 -1.30 6.57
C ILE A 48 5.26 -2.10 5.84
N THR A 49 4.95 -2.62 4.64
CA THR A 49 5.91 -3.38 3.83
C THR A 49 5.85 -2.93 2.36
N ARG A 50 6.85 -3.33 1.58
CA ARG A 50 6.92 -3.09 0.13
C ARG A 50 6.93 -4.45 -0.60
N PRO A 51 6.21 -4.63 -1.73
CA PRO A 51 6.49 -5.72 -2.65
C PRO A 51 7.93 -5.62 -3.14
#